data_AF-A0A953TJN3-F1
#
_entry.id   AF-A0A953TJN3-F1
#
_cell.length_a   1.000
_cell.length_b   1.000
_cell.length_c   1.000
_cell.angle_alpha   90.00
_cell.angle_beta   90.00
_cell.angle_gamma   90.00
#
_symmetry.space_group_name_H-M   'P 1'
#
loop_
_entity.id
_entity.type
_entity.pdbx_description
1 polymer ?
#
loop_
_entity_poly.entity_id
_entity_poly.type
_entity_poly.pdbx_seq_one_letter_code
_entity_poly.pdbx_strand_id
1 'polypeptide(L)'
;MHEHGTNGAAPDPPEDFLDHFFEFPTMQGADKAAEALRARGWEVTVRKLMDDETWMVQATQPGPIPEDRLPLHTEMTKLAEEFGGEYDGWEGPL
;
A
#
# COMPACT_ATOMS: atom_id res chain seq x y z
N MET A 1 14.69 -41.82 -12.98
CA MET A 1 13.73 -41.77 -11.86
C MET A 1 13.80 -40.35 -11.33
N HIS A 2 12.81 -39.53 -11.71
CA HIS A 2 11.81 -38.98 -10.77
C HIS A 2 12.47 -37.88 -9.89
N GLU A 3 12.07 -36.60 -9.83
CA GLU A 3 10.71 -36.02 -9.89
C GLU A 3 10.70 -34.53 -10.30
N HIS A 4 9.57 -34.11 -10.87
CA HIS A 4 9.14 -32.75 -11.19
C HIS A 4 8.51 -32.04 -9.98
N GLY A 5 8.53 -30.69 -10.00
CA GLY A 5 7.62 -29.80 -9.26
C GLY A 5 8.02 -29.54 -7.81
N THR A 6 7.83 -28.38 -7.19
CA THR A 6 7.11 -27.12 -7.44
C THR A 6 7.82 -26.09 -6.55
N ASN A 7 7.94 -24.81 -6.88
CA ASN A 7 6.99 -23.83 -6.36
C ASN A 7 7.22 -22.51 -7.09
N GLY A 8 6.18 -21.98 -7.74
CA GLY A 8 6.10 -20.58 -8.10
C GLY A 8 5.82 -19.75 -6.85
N ALA A 9 6.73 -19.81 -5.88
CA ALA A 9 6.74 -18.84 -4.79
C ALA A 9 7.01 -17.49 -5.44
N ALA A 10 6.12 -16.52 -5.19
CA ALA A 10 6.44 -15.13 -5.46
C ALA A 10 7.82 -14.84 -4.82
N PRO A 11 8.67 -14.03 -5.46
CA PRO A 11 9.94 -13.65 -4.85
C PRO A 11 9.68 -13.18 -3.41
N ASP A 12 10.57 -13.53 -2.49
CA ASP A 12 10.53 -12.97 -1.14
C ASP A 12 10.40 -11.43 -1.28
N PRO A 13 9.49 -10.80 -0.52
CA PRO A 13 9.38 -9.35 -0.55
C PRO A 13 10.77 -8.75 -0.27
N PRO A 14 11.10 -7.60 -0.88
CA PRO A 14 12.38 -6.95 -0.65
C PRO A 14 12.64 -6.83 0.86
N GLU A 15 13.88 -7.05 1.30
CA GLU A 15 14.22 -7.07 2.74
C GLU A 15 13.80 -5.77 3.45
N ASP A 16 13.67 -4.67 2.70
CA ASP A 16 13.12 -3.40 3.13
C ASP A 16 11.85 -3.05 2.34
N PHE A 17 10.72 -2.94 3.05
CA PHE A 17 9.45 -2.44 2.52
C PHE A 17 8.67 -1.68 3.60
N LEU A 18 7.73 -0.84 3.17
CA LEU A 18 6.70 -0.26 4.04
C LEU A 18 5.32 -0.50 3.43
N ASP A 19 4.43 -1.09 4.21
CA ASP A 19 3.01 -1.10 3.90
C ASP A 19 2.37 0.19 4.40
N HIS A 20 1.67 0.89 3.52
CA HIS A 20 0.95 2.12 3.78
C HIS A 20 -0.56 1.85 3.77
N PHE A 21 -1.27 2.42 4.73
CA PHE A 21 -2.71 2.23 4.87
C PHE A 21 -3.45 3.55 4.71
N PHE A 22 -4.48 3.51 3.87
CA PHE A 22 -5.33 4.64 3.59
C PHE A 22 -6.79 4.21 3.66
N GLU A 23 -7.64 5.12 4.11
CA GLU A 23 -9.08 4.93 4.20
C GLU A 23 -9.81 5.96 3.37
N PHE A 24 -10.76 5.51 2.55
CA PHE A 24 -11.53 6.37 1.66
C PHE A 24 -13.02 6.11 1.84
N PRO A 25 -13.84 7.17 1.95
CA PRO A 25 -15.30 7.02 2.03
C PRO A 25 -15.93 6.55 0.71
N THR A 26 -15.18 6.57 -0.40
CA THR A 26 -15.70 6.16 -1.71
C THR A 26 -14.73 5.28 -2.47
N MET A 27 -15.26 4.35 -3.26
CA MET A 27 -14.48 3.50 -4.16
C MET A 27 -13.67 4.33 -5.17
N GLN A 28 -14.25 5.44 -5.66
CA GLN A 28 -13.59 6.29 -6.63
C GLN A 28 -12.34 6.97 -6.05
N GLY A 29 -12.39 7.43 -4.79
CA GLY A 29 -11.21 7.99 -4.12
C GLY A 29 -10.13 6.95 -3.93
N ALA A 30 -10.50 5.77 -3.45
CA ALA A 30 -9.59 4.64 -3.28
C ALA A 30 -8.91 4.20 -4.59
N ASP A 31 -9.67 4.13 -5.69
CA ASP A 31 -9.13 3.72 -6.98
C ASP A 31 -8.14 4.74 -7.54
N LYS A 32 -8.45 6.04 -7.47
CA LYS A 32 -7.52 7.11 -7.89
C LYS A 32 -6.23 7.12 -7.07
N ALA A 33 -6.33 6.97 -5.76
CA ALA A 33 -5.15 6.86 -4.90
C ALA A 33 -4.32 5.62 -5.27
N ALA A 34 -4.98 4.48 -5.52
CA ALA A 34 -4.31 3.27 -5.94
C ALA A 34 -3.62 3.41 -7.30
N GLU A 35 -4.23 4.08 -8.28
CA GLU A 35 -3.60 4.39 -9.57
C GLU A 35 -2.36 5.27 -9.39
N ALA A 36 -2.45 6.31 -8.56
CA ALA A 36 -1.33 7.21 -8.28
C ALA A 36 -0.15 6.48 -7.60
N LEU A 37 -0.43 5.54 -6.69
CA LEU A 37 0.58 4.74 -6.01
C LEU A 37 1.18 3.66 -6.94
N ARG A 38 0.36 2.99 -7.76
CA ARG A 38 0.84 2.05 -8.78
C ARG A 38 1.71 2.72 -9.83
N ALA A 39 1.44 3.98 -10.20
CA ALA A 39 2.28 4.76 -11.11
C ALA A 39 3.70 5.00 -10.55
N ARG A 40 3.89 4.87 -9.22
CA ARG A 40 5.21 4.91 -8.55
C ARG A 40 5.91 3.54 -8.54
N GLY A 41 5.29 2.51 -9.11
CA GLY A 41 5.78 1.13 -9.10
C GLY A 41 5.47 0.36 -7.82
N TRP A 42 4.53 0.83 -7.00
CA TRP A 42 4.15 0.16 -5.74
C TRP A 42 3.11 -0.93 -5.99
N GLU A 43 3.13 -1.97 -5.17
CA GLU A 43 2.06 -2.98 -5.14
C GLU A 43 0.89 -2.42 -4.33
N VAL A 44 -0.33 -2.53 -4.84
CA VAL A 44 -1.51 -1.90 -4.20
C VAL A 44 -2.71 -2.81 -4.22
N THR A 45 -3.30 -3.02 -3.05
CA THR A 45 -4.56 -3.75 -2.84
C THR A 45 -5.64 -2.78 -2.38
N VAL A 46 -6.80 -2.85 -3.03
CA VAL A 46 -8.00 -2.07 -2.65
C VAL A 46 -9.08 -3.04 -2.19
N ARG A 47 -9.66 -2.81 -1.01
CA ARG A 47 -10.76 -3.63 -0.49
C ARG A 47 -11.77 -2.78 0.28
N LYS A 48 -13.04 -3.19 0.24
CA LYS A 48 -14.08 -2.60 1.08
C LYS A 48 -13.95 -3.14 2.51
N LEU A 49 -14.01 -2.27 3.51
CA LEU A 49 -14.10 -2.66 4.92
C LEU A 49 -15.54 -3.10 5.24
N MET A 50 -15.69 -4.12 6.08
CA MET A 50 -16.97 -4.81 6.24
C MET A 50 -18.06 -3.96 6.94
N ASP A 51 -17.68 -2.97 7.72
CA ASP A 51 -18.60 -2.31 8.66
C ASP A 51 -18.99 -0.85 8.29
N ASP A 52 -18.19 -0.11 7.52
CA ASP A 52 -18.32 1.37 7.44
C ASP A 52 -18.61 1.96 6.05
N GLU A 53 -18.92 1.14 5.04
CA GLU A 53 -18.93 1.58 3.62
C GLU A 53 -17.59 2.20 3.13
N THR A 54 -16.57 2.19 3.97
CA THR A 54 -15.21 2.67 3.73
C THR A 54 -14.41 1.69 2.88
N TRP A 55 -13.50 2.23 2.10
CA TRP A 55 -12.56 1.52 1.23
C TRP A 55 -11.16 1.69 1.77
N MET A 56 -10.48 0.58 1.99
CA MET A 56 -9.09 0.56 2.42
C MET A 56 -8.18 0.35 1.21
N VAL A 57 -7.14 1.17 1.11
CA VAL A 57 -6.02 0.97 0.20
C VAL A 57 -4.82 0.57 1.06
N GLN A 58 -4.26 -0.60 0.78
CA GLN A 58 -2.95 -1.01 1.28
C GLN A 58 -1.96 -0.89 0.12
N ALA A 59 -0.86 -0.15 0.32
CA ALA A 59 0.17 0.03 -0.69
C ALA A 59 1.56 -0.29 -0.16
N THR A 60 2.27 -1.18 -0.82
CA THR A 60 3.61 -1.62 -0.42
C THR A 60 4.65 -0.79 -1.18
N GLN A 61 5.34 0.10 -0.46
CA GLN A 61 6.50 0.82 -0.94
C GLN A 61 7.73 -0.10 -0.87
N PRO A 62 8.36 -0.44 -2.01
CA PRO A 62 9.60 -1.19 -2.00
C PRO A 62 10.80 -0.29 -1.69
N GLY A 63 11.81 -0.85 -1.03
CA GLY A 63 13.11 -0.21 -0.86
C GLY A 63 13.38 0.31 0.56
N PRO A 64 14.53 0.97 0.76
CA PRO A 64 15.03 1.28 2.09
C PRO A 64 14.07 2.16 2.86
N ILE A 65 13.87 1.80 4.13
CA ILE A 65 13.00 2.55 5.03
C ILE A 65 13.70 3.86 5.40
N PRO A 66 13.11 5.03 5.11
CA PRO A 66 13.73 6.30 5.45
C PRO A 66 13.84 6.47 6.97
N GLU A 67 15.00 6.96 7.43
CA GLU A 67 15.26 7.27 8.85
C GLU A 67 14.31 8.34 9.38
N ASP A 68 14.09 9.41 8.59
CA ASP A 68 13.07 10.42 8.86
C ASP A 68 11.81 10.15 8.05
N ARG A 69 10.74 9.79 8.75
CA ARG A 69 9.47 9.39 8.14
C ARG A 69 8.46 10.54 8.05
N LEU A 70 8.76 11.71 8.64
CA LEU A 70 7.87 12.87 8.61
C LEU A 70 7.57 13.40 7.19
N PRO A 71 8.55 13.48 6.26
CA PRO A 71 8.29 13.89 4.89
C PRO A 71 7.39 12.89 4.16
N LEU A 72 7.65 11.59 4.37
CA LEU A 72 6.86 10.51 3.78
C LEU A 72 5.41 10.53 4.31
N HIS A 73 5.23 10.66 5.63
CA HIS A 73 3.91 10.83 6.24
C HIS A 73 3.19 12.04 5.65
N THR A 74 3.87 13.19 5.54
CA THR A 74 3.26 14.42 5.00
C THR A 74 2.81 14.23 3.55
N GLU A 75 3.62 13.54 2.75
CA GLU A 75 3.30 13.24 1.36
C GLU A 75 2.11 12.27 1.26
N MET A 76 2.07 11.22 2.07
CA MET A 76 1.01 10.21 2.03
C MET A 76 -0.32 10.81 2.53
N THR A 77 -0.29 11.63 3.58
CA THR A 77 -1.47 12.38 4.03
C THR A 77 -2.02 13.27 2.92
N LYS A 78 -1.18 14.05 2.24
CA LYS A 78 -1.64 14.91 1.13
C LYS A 78 -2.23 14.11 -0.03
N LEU A 79 -1.64 12.97 -0.36
CA LEU A 79 -2.16 12.08 -1.40
C LEU A 79 -3.55 11.54 -1.02
N ALA A 80 -3.75 11.15 0.24
CA ALA A 80 -5.06 10.73 0.72
C ALA A 80 -6.09 11.87 0.63
N GLU A 81 -5.73 13.05 1.15
CA GLU A 81 -6.59 14.24 1.15
C GLU A 81 -6.99 14.68 -0.27
N GLU A 82 -6.09 14.59 -1.24
CA GLU A 82 -6.36 14.91 -2.65
C GLU A 82 -7.52 14.10 -3.23
N PHE A 83 -7.69 12.85 -2.78
CA PHE A 83 -8.75 11.95 -3.21
C PHE A 83 -9.86 11.77 -2.17
N GLY A 84 -9.88 12.63 -1.14
CA GLY A 84 -10.92 12.68 -0.11
C GLY A 84 -10.87 11.53 0.89
N GLY A 85 -9.70 10.95 1.11
CA GLY A 85 -9.45 9.94 2.15
C GLY A 85 -8.52 10.44 3.25
N GLU A 86 -8.17 9.52 4.14
CA GLU A 86 -7.26 9.71 5.25
C GLU A 86 -6.10 8.71 5.14
N TYR A 87 -4.93 9.14 5.57
CA TYR A 87 -3.76 8.28 5.74
C TYR A 87 -3.71 7.82 7.19
N ASP A 88 -3.88 6.51 7.41
CA ASP A 88 -3.95 5.89 8.73
C ASP A 88 -2.54 5.64 9.31
N GLY A 89 -1.60 5.26 8.43
CA GLY A 89 -0.22 5.06 8.83
C GLY A 89 0.52 4.04 7.98
N TRP A 90 1.56 3.46 8.56
CA TRP A 90 2.39 2.47 7.90
C TRP A 90 2.86 1.37 8.87
N GLU A 91 3.15 0.21 8.30
CA GLU A 91 3.79 -0.92 8.95
C GLU A 91 5.00 -1.37 8.13
N GLY A 92 5.99 -1.99 8.76
CA GLY A 92 7.18 -2.48 8.09
C GLY A 92 8.08 -3.24 9.07
N PRO A 93 9.14 -3.90 8.59
CA PRO A 93 10.09 -4.59 9.46
C PRO A 93 10.69 -3.62 10.49
N LEU A 94 10.81 -4.12 11.73
CA LEU A 94 11.35 -3.41 12.90
C LEU A 94 12.87 -3.28 12.84
#